data_AF-A0A2E5MLY8-F1
#
_entry.id   AF-A0A2E5MLY8-F1
#
_cell.length_a   1.000
_cell.length_b   1.000
_cell.length_c   1.000
_cell.angle_alpha   90.00
_cell.angle_beta   90.00
_cell.angle_gamma   90.00
#
_symmetry.space_group_name_H-M   'P 1'
#
loop_
_entity.id
_entity.type
_entity.pdbx_description
1 polymer ?
#
loop_
_entity_poly.entity_id
_entity_poly.type
_entity_poly.pdbx_seq_one_letter_code
_entity_poly.pdbx_strand_id
1 'polypeptide(L)'
;MSSIWTVKPTIEAITEQSANTAVTTLGIEFTEVGDDFLRGRMPVDERTIQPAGILHGGASVLLAETLGSVAANCCLKKPGQAGVGLEINANHIRSMSKGWVYGTARPQHIGGTTQVWEIRIEDEAGKLVCISRITMAIIQRPG
;
A
#
# COMPACT_ATOMS: atom_id res chain seq x y z
N MET A 1 21.45 -3.46 5.89
CA MET A 1 20.54 -2.90 6.92
C MET A 1 19.71 -4.04 7.47
N SER A 2 19.29 -3.97 8.73
CA SER A 2 18.41 -4.99 9.31
C SER A 2 16.98 -4.84 8.76
N SER A 3 16.27 -5.95 8.58
CA SER A 3 14.86 -5.97 8.15
C SER A 3 13.97 -5.15 9.09
N ILE A 4 13.00 -4.41 8.52
CA ILE A 4 12.02 -3.61 9.29
C ILE A 4 10.90 -4.47 9.89
N TRP A 5 10.70 -5.66 9.34
CA TRP A 5 9.59 -6.53 9.70
C TRP A 5 9.78 -7.13 11.09
N THR A 6 8.74 -7.05 11.93
CA THR A 6 8.68 -7.90 13.13
C THR A 6 8.31 -9.33 12.74
N VAL A 7 7.41 -9.46 11.76
CA VAL A 7 7.12 -10.71 11.05
C VAL A 7 7.20 -10.41 9.56
N LYS A 8 8.20 -10.96 8.86
CA LYS A 8 8.35 -10.76 7.41
C LYS A 8 7.18 -11.45 6.69
N PRO A 9 6.32 -10.70 5.97
CA PRO A 9 5.21 -11.32 5.26
C PRO A 9 5.71 -12.13 4.07
N THR A 10 4.99 -13.18 3.71
CA THR A 10 5.09 -13.81 2.39
C THR A 10 4.01 -13.25 1.49
N ILE A 11 4.25 -13.26 0.17
CA ILE A 11 3.28 -12.77 -0.82
C ILE A 11 2.00 -13.60 -0.75
N GLU A 12 2.13 -14.92 -0.54
CA GLU A 12 1.01 -15.85 -0.46
C GLU A 12 0.09 -15.49 0.71
N ALA A 13 0.65 -15.27 1.91
CA ALA A 13 -0.13 -14.99 3.11
C ALA A 13 -0.90 -13.66 3.02
N ILE A 14 -0.26 -12.60 2.53
CA ILE A 14 -0.93 -11.28 2.39
C ILE A 14 -1.94 -11.27 1.25
N THR A 15 -1.71 -12.07 0.19
CA THR A 15 -2.68 -12.27 -0.89
C THR A 15 -3.92 -12.99 -0.37
N GLU A 16 -3.74 -14.10 0.36
CA GLU A 16 -4.84 -14.87 0.95
C GLU A 16 -5.66 -14.01 1.93
N GLN A 17 -4.99 -13.25 2.80
CA GLN A 17 -5.65 -12.35 3.75
C GLN A 17 -6.46 -11.24 3.06
N SER A 18 -6.07 -10.86 1.84
CA SER A 18 -6.73 -9.80 1.07
C SER A 18 -7.84 -10.32 0.16
N ALA A 19 -8.08 -11.63 0.14
CA ALA A 19 -9.10 -12.25 -0.72
C ALA A 19 -10.51 -11.75 -0.39
N ASN A 20 -11.34 -11.59 -1.44
CA ASN A 20 -12.73 -11.14 -1.32
C ASN A 20 -12.88 -9.75 -0.70
N THR A 21 -11.92 -8.86 -0.97
CA THR A 21 -11.94 -7.45 -0.54
C THR A 21 -11.82 -6.51 -1.75
N ALA A 22 -11.80 -5.19 -1.50
CA ALA A 22 -11.52 -4.21 -2.54
C ALA A 22 -10.19 -4.45 -3.27
N VAL A 23 -9.19 -5.06 -2.61
CA VAL A 23 -7.90 -5.43 -3.20
C VAL A 23 -8.10 -6.35 -4.41
N THR A 24 -8.84 -7.45 -4.22
CA THR A 24 -9.15 -8.39 -5.31
C THR A 24 -10.07 -7.78 -6.36
N THR A 25 -11.05 -6.98 -5.95
CA THR A 25 -11.99 -6.32 -6.89
C THR A 25 -11.26 -5.38 -7.86
N LEU A 26 -10.24 -4.66 -7.38
CA LEU A 26 -9.46 -3.72 -8.19
C LEU A 26 -8.23 -4.36 -8.85
N GLY A 27 -8.06 -5.68 -8.73
CA GLY A 27 -6.94 -6.41 -9.34
C GLY A 27 -5.58 -6.05 -8.75
N ILE A 28 -5.52 -5.61 -7.49
CA ILE A 28 -4.26 -5.32 -6.83
C ILE A 28 -3.54 -6.63 -6.53
N GLU A 29 -2.24 -6.67 -6.85
CA GLU A 29 -1.38 -7.82 -6.62
C GLU A 29 -0.15 -7.41 -5.82
N PHE A 30 0.18 -8.15 -4.76
CA PHE A 30 1.47 -8.01 -4.09
C PHE A 30 2.55 -8.70 -4.93
N THR A 31 3.71 -8.06 -5.06
CA THR A 31 4.74 -8.47 -6.03
C THR A 31 6.10 -8.71 -5.41
N GLU A 32 6.43 -8.05 -4.31
CA GLU A 32 7.75 -8.16 -3.69
C GLU A 32 7.73 -7.73 -2.23
N VAL A 33 8.49 -8.44 -1.39
CA VAL A 33 8.75 -8.08 0.01
C VAL A 33 10.26 -7.95 0.18
N GLY A 34 10.75 -6.71 0.18
CA GLY A 34 12.14 -6.39 0.48
C GLY A 34 12.44 -6.45 1.98
N ASP A 35 13.64 -6.04 2.39
CA ASP A 35 13.96 -5.92 3.83
C ASP A 35 13.41 -4.62 4.45
N ASP A 36 13.12 -3.61 3.63
CA ASP A 36 12.66 -2.28 4.04
C ASP A 36 11.48 -1.75 3.21
N PHE A 37 10.84 -2.59 2.38
CA PHE A 37 9.71 -2.18 1.55
C PHE A 37 8.72 -3.32 1.23
N LEU A 38 7.47 -2.94 0.99
CA LEU A 38 6.45 -3.79 0.38
C LEU A 38 6.06 -3.22 -0.98
N ARG A 39 5.99 -4.06 -2.02
CA ARG A 39 5.63 -3.64 -3.37
C ARG A 39 4.41 -4.40 -3.88
N GLY A 40 3.54 -3.69 -4.59
CA GLY A 40 2.44 -4.28 -5.35
C GLY A 40 2.17 -3.53 -6.64
N ARG A 41 1.25 -4.06 -7.44
CA ARG A 41 0.80 -3.45 -8.70
C ARG A 41 -0.71 -3.43 -8.80
N MET A 42 -1.23 -2.55 -9.63
CA MET A 42 -2.66 -2.43 -9.92
C MET A 42 -2.84 -2.15 -11.42
N PRO A 43 -3.81 -2.78 -12.09
CA PRO A 43 -4.07 -2.54 -13.50
C PRO A 43 -4.72 -1.18 -13.69
N VAL A 44 -4.53 -0.58 -14.85
CA VAL A 44 -5.23 0.62 -15.32
C VAL A 44 -6.23 0.16 -16.41
N ASP A 45 -7.43 -0.20 -15.97
CA ASP A 45 -8.52 -0.74 -16.80
C ASP A 45 -9.90 -0.29 -16.28
N GLU A 46 -11.00 -0.87 -16.77
CA GLU A 46 -12.37 -0.47 -16.43
C GLU A 46 -12.69 -0.49 -14.93
N ARG A 47 -11.91 -1.23 -14.13
CA ARG A 47 -12.07 -1.30 -12.67
C ARG A 47 -11.48 -0.09 -11.97
N THR A 48 -10.49 0.58 -12.57
CA THR A 48 -9.62 1.57 -11.92
C THR A 48 -9.53 2.90 -12.64
N ILE A 49 -10.05 3.01 -13.86
CA ILE A 49 -10.15 4.29 -14.58
C ILE A 49 -11.38 5.10 -14.13
N GLN A 50 -11.24 6.43 -14.20
CA GLN A 50 -12.35 7.37 -14.06
C GLN A 50 -13.04 7.60 -15.42
N PRO A 51 -14.20 8.30 -15.48
CA PRO A 51 -14.97 8.49 -16.72
C PRO A 51 -14.20 9.11 -17.91
N ALA A 52 -13.11 9.82 -17.64
CA ALA A 52 -12.23 10.37 -18.68
C ALA A 52 -11.26 9.34 -19.31
N GLY A 53 -11.32 8.07 -18.93
CA GLY A 53 -10.47 7.01 -19.49
C GLY A 53 -9.03 7.00 -18.97
N ILE A 54 -8.79 7.61 -17.81
CA ILE A 54 -7.49 7.64 -17.13
C ILE A 54 -7.61 7.11 -15.71
N LEU A 55 -6.51 6.64 -15.13
CA LEU A 55 -6.42 6.12 -13.77
C LEU A 55 -7.11 7.07 -12.78
N HIS A 56 -8.06 6.55 -12.02
CA HIS A 56 -8.75 7.29 -10.98
C HIS A 56 -7.80 7.58 -9.82
N GLY A 57 -7.74 8.84 -9.38
CA GLY A 57 -6.86 9.26 -8.28
C GLY A 57 -7.11 8.46 -6.99
N GLY A 58 -8.38 8.25 -6.64
CA GLY A 58 -8.79 7.39 -5.52
C GLY A 58 -8.36 5.92 -5.66
N ALA A 59 -8.23 5.36 -6.87
CA ALA A 59 -7.68 4.01 -7.04
C ALA A 59 -6.19 3.97 -6.69
N SER A 60 -5.44 5.04 -7.03
CA SER A 60 -4.04 5.19 -6.59
C SER A 60 -3.93 5.27 -5.07
N VAL A 61 -4.84 6.02 -4.42
CA VAL A 61 -4.90 6.11 -2.95
C VAL A 61 -5.23 4.76 -2.33
N LEU A 62 -6.13 3.98 -2.91
CA LEU A 62 -6.46 2.64 -2.42
C LEU A 62 -5.27 1.67 -2.53
N LEU A 63 -4.53 1.69 -3.64
CA LEU A 63 -3.27 0.95 -3.75
C LEU A 63 -2.27 1.38 -2.67
N ALA A 64 -2.10 2.69 -2.45
CA ALA A 64 -1.20 3.22 -1.43
C ALA A 64 -1.60 2.79 -0.01
N GLU A 65 -2.88 2.92 0.34
CA GLU A 65 -3.40 2.54 1.65
C GLU A 65 -3.31 1.04 1.88
N THR A 66 -3.55 0.22 0.85
CA THR A 66 -3.39 -1.24 0.92
C THR A 66 -1.95 -1.61 1.29
N LEU A 67 -0.98 -1.09 0.54
CA LEU A 67 0.43 -1.42 0.77
C LEU A 67 0.92 -0.87 2.11
N GLY A 68 0.60 0.39 2.44
CA GLY A 68 0.99 1.00 3.70
C GLY A 68 0.38 0.30 4.92
N SER A 69 -0.90 -0.08 4.85
CA SER A 69 -1.59 -0.76 5.95
C SER A 69 -1.06 -2.16 6.20
N VAL A 70 -0.83 -2.94 5.14
CA VAL A 70 -0.24 -4.29 5.26
C VAL A 70 1.17 -4.19 5.84
N ALA A 71 2.01 -3.32 5.29
CA ALA A 71 3.38 -3.14 5.77
C ALA A 71 3.41 -2.69 7.25
N ALA A 72 2.53 -1.78 7.66
CA ALA A 72 2.44 -1.30 9.03
C ALA A 72 2.05 -2.40 10.02
N ASN A 73 1.10 -3.26 9.63
CA ASN A 73 0.66 -4.38 10.47
C ASN A 73 1.75 -5.47 10.62
N CYS A 74 2.64 -5.63 9.63
CA CYS A 74 3.82 -6.52 9.73
C CYS A 74 4.94 -5.95 10.63
N CYS A 75 4.86 -4.67 11.01
CA CYS A 75 5.84 -3.98 11.86
C CYS A 75 5.37 -3.80 13.32
N LEU A 76 4.23 -4.40 13.71
CA LEU A 76 3.70 -4.33 15.07
C LEU A 76 4.62 -5.07 16.07
N LYS A 77 4.93 -4.41 17.18
CA LYS A 77 5.94 -4.88 18.14
C LYS A 77 5.36 -5.73 19.28
N LYS A 78 4.06 -5.63 19.55
CA LYS A 78 3.41 -6.31 20.68
C LYS A 78 2.21 -7.15 20.22
N PRO A 79 1.98 -8.31 20.85
CA PRO A 79 0.76 -9.08 20.63
C PRO A 79 -0.51 -8.27 20.90
N GLY A 80 -1.56 -8.55 20.14
CA GLY A 80 -2.86 -7.90 20.31
C GLY A 80 -2.92 -6.45 19.80
N GLN A 81 -1.88 -5.95 19.13
CA GLN A 81 -1.94 -4.66 18.45
C GLN A 81 -2.64 -4.78 17.07
N ALA A 82 -3.13 -3.64 16.58
CA ALA A 82 -3.57 -3.46 15.20
C ALA A 82 -3.13 -2.07 14.69
N GLY A 83 -2.73 -2.00 13.42
CA GLY A 83 -2.55 -0.73 12.72
C GLY A 83 -3.83 -0.36 11.97
N VAL A 84 -4.36 0.83 12.24
CA VAL A 84 -5.53 1.38 11.55
C VAL A 84 -5.17 2.69 10.86
N GLY A 85 -5.69 2.91 9.64
CA GLY A 85 -5.46 4.15 8.89
C GLY A 85 -6.01 5.34 9.66
N LEU A 86 -5.18 6.37 9.85
CA LEU A 86 -5.55 7.60 10.54
C LEU A 86 -5.67 8.79 9.58
N GLU A 87 -4.72 8.91 8.66
CA GLU A 87 -4.69 9.98 7.66
C GLU A 87 -3.95 9.48 6.42
N ILE A 88 -4.42 9.88 5.25
CA ILE A 88 -3.72 9.65 3.99
C ILE A 88 -3.83 10.89 3.09
N ASN A 89 -2.73 11.23 2.43
CA ASN A 89 -2.67 12.26 1.41
C ASN A 89 -1.92 11.73 0.19
N ALA A 90 -2.18 12.34 -0.97
CA ALA A 90 -1.53 11.99 -2.22
C ALA A 90 -1.46 13.19 -3.18
N ASN A 91 -0.41 13.22 -4.00
CA ASN A 91 -0.30 14.10 -5.15
C ASN A 91 -0.23 13.27 -6.43
N HIS A 92 -1.13 13.55 -7.37
CA HIS A 92 -1.17 12.92 -8.69
C HIS A 92 -0.26 13.70 -9.64
N ILE A 93 0.81 13.06 -10.12
CA ILE A 93 1.91 13.69 -10.85
C ILE A 93 1.80 13.45 -12.36
N ARG A 94 1.41 12.24 -12.77
CA ARG A 94 1.22 11.88 -14.18
C ARG A 94 -0.08 11.10 -14.36
N SER A 95 -0.74 11.33 -15.50
CA SER A 95 -1.88 10.53 -15.94
C SER A 95 -1.44 9.21 -16.60
N MET A 96 -2.26 8.17 -16.42
CA MET A 96 -2.11 6.84 -17.02
C MET A 96 -3.44 6.42 -17.62
N SER A 97 -3.45 5.79 -18.81
CA SER A 97 -4.69 5.35 -19.47
C SER A 97 -4.79 3.84 -19.69
N LYS A 98 -3.68 3.10 -19.51
CA LYS A 98 -3.62 1.65 -19.68
C LYS A 98 -2.38 1.06 -19.01
N GLY A 99 -2.31 -0.26 -18.95
CA GLY A 99 -1.15 -1.01 -18.43
C GLY A 99 -1.22 -1.18 -16.92
N TRP A 100 -0.08 -1.13 -16.25
CA TRP A 100 0.01 -1.31 -14.80
C TRP A 100 0.68 -0.12 -14.11
N VAL A 101 0.27 0.14 -12.88
CA VAL A 101 1.01 1.00 -11.95
C VAL A 101 1.59 0.15 -10.82
N TYR A 102 2.76 0.56 -10.32
CA TYR A 102 3.54 -0.19 -9.33
C TYR A 102 3.74 0.69 -8.10
N GLY A 103 3.11 0.31 -6.99
CA GLY A 103 3.25 0.98 -5.70
C GLY A 103 4.36 0.33 -4.88
N THR A 104 5.22 1.15 -4.27
CA THR A 104 6.20 0.68 -3.28
C THR A 104 6.08 1.49 -2.00
N ALA A 105 5.73 0.81 -0.90
CA ALA A 105 5.61 1.39 0.43
C ALA A 105 6.94 1.25 1.20
N ARG A 106 7.44 2.37 1.75
CA ARG A 106 8.62 2.43 2.62
C ARG A 106 8.34 3.23 3.88
N PRO A 107 8.88 2.82 5.04
CA PRO A 107 8.63 3.52 6.28
C PRO A 107 9.39 4.85 6.32
N GLN A 108 8.71 5.90 6.79
CA GLN A 108 9.33 7.16 7.20
C GLN A 108 9.46 7.23 8.73
N HIS A 109 8.57 6.55 9.45
CA HIS A 109 8.60 6.43 10.91
C HIS A 109 7.91 5.14 11.38
N ILE A 110 8.53 4.39 12.29
CA ILE A 110 7.93 3.20 12.95
C ILE A 110 7.96 3.40 14.47
N GLY A 111 6.91 4.05 14.99
CA GLY A 111 6.71 4.32 16.41
C GLY A 111 5.87 3.26 17.12
N GLY A 112 5.68 3.45 18.44
CA GLY A 112 4.86 2.56 19.26
C GLY A 112 3.36 2.86 19.22
N THR A 113 2.99 4.08 18.87
CA THR A 113 1.60 4.58 18.80
C THR A 113 1.20 5.04 17.41
N THR A 114 2.17 5.41 16.57
CA THR A 114 1.94 5.77 15.17
C THR A 114 3.04 5.21 14.27
N GLN A 115 2.71 5.00 13.00
CA GLN A 115 3.67 4.76 11.93
C GLN A 115 3.36 5.70 10.76
N VAL A 116 4.38 6.05 9.98
CA VAL A 116 4.23 6.88 8.77
C VAL A 116 4.94 6.18 7.62
N TRP A 117 4.23 6.04 6.51
CA TRP A 117 4.71 5.34 5.31
C TRP A 117 4.59 6.22 4.08
N GLU A 118 5.63 6.25 3.26
CA GLU A 118 5.60 6.83 1.93
C GLU A 118 5.32 5.73 0.92
N ILE A 119 4.41 5.98 -0.01
CA ILE A 119 4.15 5.11 -1.14
C ILE A 119 4.41 5.88 -2.43
N ARG A 120 5.38 5.38 -3.20
CA ARG A 120 5.63 5.84 -4.57
C ARG A 120 4.94 4.91 -5.54
N ILE A 121 4.11 5.46 -6.40
CA ILE A 121 3.40 4.74 -7.46
C ILE A 121 3.98 5.19 -8.81
N GLU A 122 4.55 4.25 -9.53
CA GLU A 122 5.30 4.47 -10.78
C GLU A 122 4.71 3.65 -11.92
N ASP A 123 4.91 4.09 -13.17
CA ASP A 123 4.58 3.30 -14.36
C ASP A 123 5.64 2.22 -14.64
N GLU A 124 5.43 1.39 -15.67
CA GLU A 124 6.39 0.34 -16.09
C GLU A 124 7.78 0.89 -16.43
N ALA A 125 7.87 2.16 -16.84
CA ALA A 125 9.14 2.82 -17.14
C ALA A 125 9.79 3.47 -15.90
N GLY A 126 9.25 3.21 -14.70
CA GLY A 126 9.76 3.74 -13.43
C GLY A 126 9.48 5.23 -13.25
N LYS A 127 8.59 5.82 -14.04
CA LYS A 127 8.30 7.25 -13.91
C LYS A 127 7.16 7.46 -12.91
N LEU A 128 7.34 8.43 -12.00
CA LEU A 128 6.37 8.73 -10.94
C LEU A 128 4.98 9.13 -11.50
N VAL A 129 3.94 8.43 -11.04
CA VAL A 129 2.52 8.64 -11.35
C VAL A 129 1.82 9.29 -10.17
N CYS A 130 2.04 8.79 -8.96
CA CYS A 130 1.47 9.32 -7.73
C CYS A 130 2.45 9.13 -6.57
N ILE A 131 2.52 10.11 -5.67
CA ILE A 131 3.21 9.98 -4.38
C ILE A 131 2.18 10.14 -3.28
N SER A 132 2.23 9.27 -2.28
CA SER A 132 1.28 9.27 -1.16
C SER A 132 2.02 9.07 0.15
N ARG A 133 1.45 9.62 1.22
CA ARG A 133 1.87 9.35 2.59
C ARG A 133 0.66 8.94 3.41
N ILE A 134 0.78 7.83 4.13
CA ILE A 134 -0.23 7.35 5.07
C ILE A 134 0.33 7.34 6.50
N THR A 135 -0.50 7.80 7.43
CA THR A 135 -0.27 7.72 8.87
C THR A 135 -1.16 6.62 9.44
N MET A 136 -0.56 5.68 10.16
CA MET A 136 -1.25 4.57 10.83
C MET A 136 -1.25 4.80 12.33
N ALA A 137 -2.40 4.69 12.98
CA ALA A 137 -2.50 4.60 14.44
C ALA A 137 -2.31 3.15 14.88
N ILE A 138 -1.50 2.95 15.92
CA ILE A 138 -1.25 1.63 16.51
C ILE A 138 -2.04 1.52 17.80
N ILE A 139 -3.07 0.68 17.76
CA ILE A 139 -4.04 0.51 18.85
C ILE A 139 -3.94 -0.90 19.42
N GLN A 140 -4.46 -1.08 20.65
CA GLN A 140 -4.73 -2.40 21.17
C GLN A 140 -6.08 -2.87 20.62
N ARG A 141 -6.16 -4.11 20.12
CA ARG A 141 -7.44 -4.71 19.73
C ARG A 141 -8.35 -4.79 20.96
N PRO A 142 -9.63 -4.37 20.86
CA PRO A 142 -10.62 -4.71 21.86
C PRO A 142 -10.66 -6.23 22.02
N GLY A 143 -10.60 -6.70 23.27
CA GLY A 143 -10.76 -8.13 23.59
C GLY A 143 -12.17 -8.62 23.33
#